data_AF-A0A7S2M9T4-F1
#
_entry.id   AF-A0A7S2M9T4-F1
#
_cell.length_a   1.000
_cell.length_b   1.000
_cell.length_c   1.000
_cell.angle_alpha   90.00
_cell.angle_beta   90.00
_cell.angle_gamma   90.00
#
_symmetry.space_group_name_H-M   'P 1'
#
loop_
_entity.id
_entity.type
_entity.pdbx_description
1 polymer ?
#
loop_
_entity_poly.entity_id
_entity_poly.type
_entity_poly.pdbx_seq_one_letter_code
_entity_poly.pdbx_strand_id
1 'polypeptide(L)'
;LRFFARQHTLVNLKKLWKSLSGAVKAVGDAAAAEGSGYCYSEKLGYLTACPLRLGTALRVSVALKVPLLAATNDLKALCQSLDLSVTQEMGSGGSVWNVSS
;
A
#
# COMPACT_ATOMS: atom_id res chain seq x y z
N LEU A 1 -6.25 0.23 -14.30
CA LEU A 1 -7.03 0.82 -13.19
C LEU A 1 -6.15 0.92 -11.96
N ARG A 2 -6.33 1.95 -11.12
CA ARG A 2 -5.64 2.04 -9.82
C ARG A 2 -6.62 2.53 -8.77
N PHE A 3 -6.78 1.74 -7.72
CA PHE A 3 -7.63 2.09 -6.58
C PHE A 3 -6.78 2.73 -5.49
N PHE A 4 -7.30 3.77 -4.87
CA PHE A 4 -6.64 4.45 -3.76
C PHE A 4 -7.64 4.68 -2.63
N ALA A 5 -7.20 4.42 -1.41
CA ALA A 5 -7.90 4.80 -0.21
C ALA A 5 -6.88 5.41 0.75
N ARG A 6 -7.15 6.62 1.25
CA ARG A 6 -6.27 7.36 2.16
C ARG A 6 -7.08 7.96 3.30
N GLN A 7 -6.50 7.94 4.49
CA GLN A 7 -7.05 8.59 5.67
C GLN A 7 -5.96 9.46 6.32
N HIS A 8 -6.31 10.70 6.70
CA HIS A 8 -5.36 11.68 7.24
C HIS A 8 -5.41 11.81 8.78
N THR A 9 -6.56 11.51 9.40
CA THR A 9 -6.77 11.64 10.85
C THR A 9 -7.35 10.33 11.42
N LEU A 10 -6.88 9.91 12.60
CA LEU A 10 -7.32 8.69 13.31
C LEU A 10 -7.25 7.41 12.46
N VAL A 11 -6.04 7.01 12.06
CA VAL A 11 -5.77 5.89 11.15
C VAL A 11 -6.45 4.59 11.63
N ASN A 12 -7.43 4.10 10.85
CA ASN A 12 -8.01 2.77 11.03
C ASN A 12 -7.84 1.93 9.77
N LEU A 13 -6.74 1.17 9.73
CA LEU A 13 -6.38 0.36 8.57
C LEU A 13 -7.44 -0.70 8.24
N LYS A 14 -8.10 -1.28 9.25
CA LYS A 14 -9.15 -2.28 9.05
C LYS A 14 -10.37 -1.69 8.33
N LYS A 15 -10.80 -0.49 8.74
CA LYS A 15 -11.91 0.22 8.09
C LYS A 15 -11.55 0.63 6.67
N LEU A 16 -10.34 1.13 6.47
CA LEU A 16 -9.83 1.52 5.16
C LEU A 16 -9.76 0.32 4.20
N TRP A 17 -9.23 -0.81 4.68
CA TRP A 17 -9.19 -2.07 3.95
C TRP A 17 -10.57 -2.53 3.52
N LYS A 18 -11.54 -2.56 4.44
CA LYS A 18 -12.93 -2.96 4.13
C LYS A 18 -13.56 -2.11 3.03
N SER A 19 -13.32 -0.79 3.07
CA SER A 19 -13.80 0.13 2.03
C SER A 19 -13.13 -0.15 0.68
N LEU A 20 -11.80 -0.26 0.66
CA LEU A 20 -11.03 -0.52 -0.56
C LEU A 20 -11.38 -1.87 -1.19
N SER A 21 -11.42 -2.94 -0.39
CA SER A 21 -11.76 -4.28 -0.89
C SER A 21 -13.19 -4.34 -1.44
N GLY A 22 -14.13 -3.62 -0.80
CA GLY A 22 -15.49 -3.49 -1.29
C GLY A 22 -15.56 -2.82 -2.67
N ALA A 23 -14.84 -1.71 -2.85
CA ALA A 23 -14.79 -0.99 -4.13
C ALA A 23 -14.13 -1.83 -5.24
N VAL A 24 -13.01 -2.50 -4.95
CA VAL A 24 -12.32 -3.39 -5.90
C VAL A 24 -13.23 -4.54 -6.33
N LYS A 25 -13.96 -5.14 -5.39
CA LYS A 25 -14.92 -6.21 -5.68
C LYS A 25 -16.07 -5.70 -6.56
N ALA A 26 -16.70 -4.58 -6.20
CA ALA A 26 -17.83 -4.03 -6.94
C ALA A 26 -17.47 -3.73 -8.41
N VAL A 27 -16.28 -3.17 -8.67
CA VAL A 27 -15.81 -2.93 -10.04
C VAL A 27 -15.51 -4.26 -10.77
N GLY A 28 -15.00 -5.26 -10.06
CA GLY A 28 -14.76 -6.59 -10.64
C GLY A 28 -16.06 -7.30 -11.02
N ASP A 29 -17.06 -7.25 -10.14
CA ASP A 29 -18.39 -7.82 -10.38
C ASP A 29 -19.07 -7.14 -11.58
N ALA A 30 -18.98 -5.81 -11.68
CA ALA A 30 -19.53 -5.05 -12.80
C ALA A 30 -18.84 -5.39 -14.13
N ALA A 31 -17.50 -5.47 -14.16
CA ALA A 31 -16.75 -5.86 -15.35
C ALA A 31 -17.11 -7.29 -15.80
N ALA A 32 -17.27 -8.21 -14.84
CA ALA A 32 -17.67 -9.59 -15.12
C ALA A 32 -19.06 -9.68 -15.75
N ALA A 33 -20.00 -8.83 -15.34
CA ALA A 33 -21.34 -8.75 -15.93
C ALA A 33 -21.31 -8.30 -17.41
N GLU A 34 -20.29 -7.54 -17.82
CA GLU A 34 -20.05 -7.11 -19.21
C GLU A 34 -19.20 -8.11 -20.01
N GLY A 35 -18.85 -9.28 -19.44
CA GLY A 35 -18.02 -10.29 -20.08
C GLY A 35 -16.52 -9.95 -20.09
N SER A 36 -16.09 -8.99 -19.27
CA SER A 36 -14.69 -8.59 -19.10
C SER A 36 -14.21 -8.90 -17.67
N GLY A 37 -12.91 -8.78 -17.41
CA GLY A 37 -12.35 -9.08 -16.10
C GLY A 37 -11.00 -8.42 -15.86
N TYR A 38 -10.52 -8.50 -14.62
CA TYR A 38 -9.17 -8.08 -14.32
C TYR A 38 -8.16 -9.01 -15.01
N CYS A 39 -7.08 -8.42 -15.52
CA CYS A 39 -6.00 -9.17 -16.13
C CYS A 39 -5.25 -9.97 -15.06
N TYR A 40 -5.40 -11.30 -15.07
CA TYR A 40 -4.87 -12.20 -14.05
C TYR A 40 -4.13 -13.37 -14.71
N SER A 41 -3.01 -13.77 -14.10
CA SER A 41 -2.23 -14.94 -14.46
C SER A 41 -2.05 -15.83 -13.23
N GLU A 42 -2.19 -17.14 -13.39
CA GLU A 42 -2.00 -18.09 -12.28
C GLU A 42 -0.60 -18.01 -11.66
N LYS A 43 0.43 -17.74 -12.48
CA LYS A 43 1.82 -17.65 -12.01
C LYS A 43 2.18 -16.27 -11.44
N LEU A 44 1.63 -15.20 -12.03
CA LEU A 44 2.05 -13.82 -11.75
C LEU A 44 1.00 -12.99 -11.00
N GLY A 45 -0.18 -13.52 -10.73
CA GLY A 45 -1.29 -12.79 -10.13
C GLY A 45 -1.87 -11.71 -11.04
N TYR A 46 -2.28 -10.58 -10.47
CA TYR A 46 -2.81 -9.43 -11.19
C TYR A 46 -1.73 -8.72 -11.98
N LEU A 47 -1.98 -8.55 -13.28
CA LEU A 47 -1.05 -7.93 -14.20
C LEU A 47 -1.25 -6.41 -14.22
N THR A 48 -0.14 -5.68 -14.21
CA THR A 48 -0.13 -4.22 -14.33
C THR A 48 0.88 -3.77 -15.38
N ALA A 49 0.85 -2.50 -15.77
CA ALA A 49 1.80 -1.95 -16.72
C ALA A 49 3.26 -1.96 -16.24
N CYS A 50 3.51 -2.09 -14.92
CA CYS A 50 4.85 -2.09 -14.35
C CYS A 50 5.17 -3.48 -13.78
N PRO A 51 6.24 -4.17 -14.26
CA PRO A 51 6.59 -5.51 -13.78
C PRO A 51 6.85 -5.61 -12.28
N LEU A 52 7.22 -4.51 -11.62
CA LEU A 52 7.45 -4.46 -10.16
C LEU A 52 6.16 -4.47 -9.33
N ARG A 53 4.98 -4.40 -9.94
CA ARG A 53 3.68 -4.34 -9.25
C ARG A 53 2.75 -5.48 -9.66
N LEU A 54 3.31 -6.65 -9.94
CA LEU A 54 2.56 -7.88 -10.20
C LEU A 54 2.15 -8.55 -8.87
N GLY A 55 1.49 -9.70 -8.94
CA GLY A 55 1.03 -10.44 -7.77
C GLY A 55 -0.29 -9.89 -7.25
N THR A 56 -0.29 -9.30 -6.05
CA THR A 56 -1.50 -8.67 -5.48
C THR A 56 -1.78 -7.30 -6.08
N ALA A 57 -0.80 -6.69 -6.76
CA ALA A 57 -0.82 -5.30 -7.20
C ALA A 57 -1.20 -4.29 -6.08
N LEU A 58 -1.00 -4.68 -4.81
CA LEU A 58 -1.31 -3.88 -3.64
C LEU A 58 -0.06 -3.18 -3.13
N ARG A 59 -0.20 -1.91 -2.74
CA ARG A 59 0.80 -1.17 -1.99
C ARG A 59 0.12 -0.45 -0.84
N VAL A 60 0.63 -0.66 0.37
CA VAL A 60 0.15 0.01 1.58
C VAL A 60 1.28 0.89 2.11
N SER A 61 0.94 2.14 2.43
CA SER A 61 1.89 3.10 2.99
C SER A 61 1.27 3.78 4.22
N VAL A 62 2.06 3.92 5.28
CA VAL A 62 1.66 4.61 6.52
C VAL A 62 2.71 5.66 6.87
N ALA A 63 2.25 6.88 7.16
CA ALA A 63 3.08 7.94 7.72
C ALA A 63 3.09 7.79 9.26
N LEU A 64 4.28 7.59 9.83
CA LEU A 64 4.48 7.34 11.26
C LEU A 64 5.35 8.44 11.86
N LYS A 65 4.90 8.99 12.99
CA LYS A 65 5.70 9.90 13.82
C LYS A 65 6.37 9.11 14.94
N VAL A 66 7.63 8.72 14.73
CA VAL A 66 8.39 7.84 15.64
C VAL A 66 9.76 8.43 16.00
N PRO A 67 9.83 9.63 16.61
CA PRO A 67 11.08 10.35 16.82
C PRO A 67 12.08 9.59 17.71
N LEU A 68 11.60 8.89 18.73
CA LEU A 68 12.47 8.14 19.65
C LEU A 68 13.09 6.92 18.99
N LEU A 69 12.30 6.17 18.20
CA LEU A 69 12.80 5.00 17.48
C LEU A 69 13.77 5.40 16.37
N ALA A 70 13.49 6.52 15.69
CA ALA A 70 14.36 7.08 14.66
C ALA A 70 15.71 7.56 15.21
N ALA A 71 15.75 7.99 16.48
CA ALA A 71 16.97 8.47 17.13
C ALA A 71 17.88 7.33 17.62
N THR A 72 17.30 6.17 17.97
CA THR A 72 18.05 5.05 18.58
C THR A 72 18.40 3.93 17.61
N ASN A 73 17.65 3.77 16.51
CA ASN A 73 17.81 2.67 15.57
C ASN A 73 17.96 3.15 14.12
N ASP A 74 18.67 2.36 13.31
CA ASP A 74 18.63 2.50 11.85
C ASP A 74 17.30 1.96 11.32
N LEU A 75 16.33 2.87 11.15
CA LEU A 75 15.02 2.55 10.60
C LEU A 75 15.10 1.92 9.20
N LYS A 76 16.10 2.28 8.40
CA LYS A 76 16.25 1.74 7.05
C LYS A 76 16.63 0.26 7.11
N ALA A 77 17.62 -0.09 7.93
CA ALA A 77 18.01 -1.48 8.16
C ALA A 77 16.87 -2.30 8.76
N LEU A 78 16.15 -1.74 9.74
CA LEU A 78 15.00 -2.39 10.36
C LEU A 78 13.89 -2.69 9.34
N CYS A 79 13.48 -1.69 8.55
CA CYS A 79 12.44 -1.89 7.54
C CYS A 79 12.89 -2.88 6.46
N GLN A 80 14.15 -2.83 6.02
CA GLN A 80 14.69 -3.81 5.07
C GLN A 80 14.62 -5.25 5.60
N SER A 81 14.87 -5.47 6.89
CA SER A 81 14.75 -6.80 7.51
C SER A 81 13.31 -7.36 7.54
N LEU A 82 12.32 -6.49 7.33
CA LEU A 82 10.90 -6.82 7.31
C LEU A 82 10.31 -6.76 5.88
N ASP A 83 11.17 -6.67 4.85
CA ASP A 83 10.78 -6.46 3.45
C ASP A 83 9.93 -5.18 3.24
N LEU A 84 10.21 -4.15 4.03
CA LEU A 84 9.57 -2.84 3.96
C LEU A 84 10.53 -1.78 3.41
N SER A 85 9.95 -0.83 2.69
CA SER A 85 10.63 0.40 2.27
C SER A 85 10.29 1.54 3.22
N VAL A 86 11.29 2.38 3.52
CA VAL A 86 11.10 3.56 4.37
C VAL A 86 11.70 4.79 3.71
N THR A 87 10.96 5.90 3.75
CA THR A 87 11.40 7.21 3.27
C THR A 87 10.97 8.29 4.24
N GLN A 88 11.85 9.26 4.51
CA GLN A 88 11.52 10.39 5.36
C GLN A 88 10.58 11.36 4.61
N GLU A 89 9.57 11.90 5.30
CA GLU A 89 8.70 12.91 4.71
C GLU A 89 9.43 14.25 4.62
N MET A 90 9.49 14.83 3.42
CA MET A 90 10.08 16.14 3.18
C MET A 90 9.38 17.22 3.99
N GLY A 91 10.13 18.11 4.62
CA GLY A 91 9.57 19.19 5.46
C GLY A 91 9.14 18.76 6.88
N SER A 92 9.26 17.47 7.24
CA SER A 92 8.91 16.99 8.59
C SER A 92 9.99 17.22 9.66
N GLY A 93 11.15 17.79 9.28
CA GLY A 93 12.30 17.97 10.17
C GLY A 93 12.86 16.66 10.75
N GLY A 94 12.63 15.51 10.10
CA GLY A 94 13.08 14.20 10.61
C GLY A 94 12.07 13.48 11.50
N SER A 95 10.90 14.08 11.73
CA SER A 95 9.94 13.54 12.68
C SER A 95 8.94 12.54 12.08
N VAL A 96 8.71 12.57 10.76
CA VAL A 96 7.70 11.73 10.09
C VAL A 96 8.34 10.85 9.02
N TRP A 97 8.01 9.56 9.09
CA TRP A 97 8.56 8.50 8.24
C TRP A 97 7.43 7.78 7.50
N ASN A 98 7.55 7.67 6.18
CA ASN A 98 6.64 6.88 5.36
C ASN A 98 7.18 5.46 5.23
N VAL A 99 6.48 4.50 5.81
CA VAL A 99 6.77 3.07 5.72
C VAL A 99 5.82 2.44 4.73
N SER A 100 6.33 1.67 3.77
CA SER A 100 5.53 1.00 2.75
C SER A 100 5.97 -0.44 2.54
N SER A 101 5.00 -1.30 2.24
CA SER A 101 5.25 -2.60 1.62
C SER A 101 5.77 -2.48 0.20
#